data_AF-A0A7H4PIT6-F1
#
_entry.id   AF-A0A7H4PIT6-F1
#
_cell.length_a   1.000
_cell.length_b   1.000
_cell.length_c   1.000
_cell.angle_alpha   90.00
_cell.angle_beta   90.00
_cell.angle_gamma   90.00
#
_symmetry.space_group_name_H-M   'P 1'
#
loop_
_entity.id
_entity.type
_entity.pdbx_description
1 polymer ?
#
loop_
_entity_poly.entity_id
_entity_poly.type
_entity_poly.pdbx_seq_one_letter_code
_entity_poly.pdbx_strand_id
1 'polypeptide(L)' 'MHLMPLMLVAGDHAINDMASDEEDSWKTLFNAAGITATPWLNGLGENPAVRAMFVAHLQQALSLAMEEAA' A
#
# COMPACT_ATOMS: atom_id res chain seq x y z
N MET A 1 -13.98 8.76 -5.95
CA MET A 1 -12.79 8.64 -5.07
C MET A 1 -12.10 7.32 -5.35
N HIS A 2 -10.77 7.28 -5.23
CA HIS A 2 -9.99 6.07 -5.44
C HIS A 2 -9.46 5.56 -4.11
N LEU A 3 -9.68 4.28 -3.82
CA LEU A 3 -9.12 3.60 -2.65
C LEU A 3 -7.91 2.79 -3.11
N MET A 4 -6.74 3.09 -2.55
CA MET A 4 -5.49 2.38 -2.83
C MET A 4 -4.89 1.90 -1.51
N PRO A 5 -4.40 0.67 -1.41
CA PRO A 5 -3.84 0.15 -0.17
C PRO A 5 -2.48 0.82 0.11
N LEU A 6 -2.31 1.36 1.30
CA LEU A 6 -1.00 1.79 1.81
C LEU A 6 -0.28 0.59 2.46
N MET A 7 -0.20 -0.52 1.72
CA MET A 7 0.40 -1.79 2.14
C MET A 7 1.24 -2.35 1.00
N LEU A 8 2.31 -3.10 1.32
CA LEU A 8 3.23 -3.62 0.30
C LEU A 8 2.53 -4.51 -0.73
N VAL A 9 1.61 -5.36 -0.27
CA VAL A 9 0.79 -6.26 -1.08
C VAL A 9 -0.69 -5.93 -0.88
N ALA A 10 -1.51 -6.16 -1.91
CA ALA A 10 -2.97 -6.13 -1.80
C ALA A 10 -3.49 -7.47 -1.27
N GLY A 11 -3.29 -7.72 0.03
CA GLY A 11 -3.73 -8.93 0.73
C GLY A 11 -5.15 -8.80 1.31
N ASP A 12 -5.44 -9.61 2.32
CA ASP A 12 -6.78 -9.75 2.91
C ASP A 12 -7.41 -8.41 3.32
N HIS A 13 -6.67 -7.55 4.03
CA HIS A 13 -7.13 -6.19 4.38
C HIS A 13 -7.51 -5.32 3.17
N ALA A 14 -6.78 -5.42 2.06
CA ALA A 14 -7.09 -4.64 0.86
C ALA A 14 -8.34 -5.19 0.14
N ILE A 15 -8.54 -6.50 0.19
CA ILE A 15 -9.63 -7.19 -0.51
C ILE A 15 -10.93 -7.08 0.29
N ASN A 16 -10.90 -7.40 1.59
CA ASN A 16 -12.08 -7.49 2.44
C ASN A 16 -12.43 -6.11 3.03
N ASP A 17 -11.55 -5.57 3.88
CA ASP A 17 -11.85 -4.35 4.64
C ASP A 17 -11.96 -3.10 3.75
N MET A 18 -11.21 -3.05 2.64
CA MET A 18 -11.21 -1.87 1.77
C MET A 18 -12.16 -1.97 0.57
N ALA A 19 -12.25 -3.13 -0.10
CA ALA A 19 -12.80 -3.24 -1.44
C ALA A 19 -14.02 -4.17 -1.60
N SER A 20 -14.37 -4.95 -0.58
CA SER A 20 -15.47 -5.92 -0.65
C SER A 20 -16.84 -5.24 -0.73
N ASP A 21 -17.90 -6.05 -0.85
CA ASP A 21 -19.28 -5.59 -0.76
C ASP A 21 -19.84 -5.72 0.67
N GLU A 22 -19.00 -6.01 1.68
CA GLU A 22 -19.41 -6.08 3.08
C GLU A 22 -19.78 -4.69 3.60
N GLU A 23 -20.72 -4.63 4.56
CA GLU A 23 -21.32 -3.38 5.05
C GLU A 23 -20.30 -2.45 5.72
N ASP A 24 -19.28 -3.02 6.36
CA ASP A 24 -18.21 -2.33 7.06
C ASP A 24 -16.97 -2.08 6.21
N SER A 25 -16.97 -2.54 4.95
CA SER A 25 -15.87 -2.21 4.03
C SER A 25 -15.83 -0.72 3.70
N TRP A 26 -14.64 -0.18 3.48
CA TRP A 26 -14.48 1.23 3.14
C TRP A 26 -15.26 1.60 1.87
N LYS A 27 -15.27 0.72 0.86
CA LYS A 27 -16.05 0.92 -0.37
C LYS A 27 -17.53 1.14 -0.05
N THR A 28 -18.13 0.27 0.77
CA THR A 28 -19.54 0.38 1.13
C THR A 28 -19.82 1.61 1.97
N LEU A 29 -18.97 1.92 2.96
CA LEU A 29 -19.12 3.09 3.82
C LEU A 29 -19.06 4.40 3.02
N PHE A 30 -18.13 4.53 2.07
CA PHE A 30 -18.05 5.72 1.21
C PHE A 30 -19.25 5.83 0.27
N ASN A 31 -19.68 4.73 -0.34
CA ASN A 31 -20.86 4.72 -1.21
C ASN A 31 -22.13 5.10 -0.43
N ALA A 32 -22.29 4.63 0.82
CA ALA A 32 -23.39 4.97 1.71
C ALA A 32 -23.40 6.46 2.09
N ALA A 33 -22.21 7.09 2.17
CA ALA A 33 -22.06 8.53 2.36
C ALA A 33 -22.32 9.35 1.07
N GLY A 34 -22.73 8.71 -0.03
CA GLY A 34 -22.98 9.36 -1.32
C GLY A 34 -21.70 9.65 -2.12
N ILE A 35 -20.57 9.04 -1.75
CA ILE A 35 -19.29 9.23 -2.41
C ILE A 35 -18.88 7.95 -3.14
N THR A 36 -18.98 7.95 -4.46
CA THR A 36 -18.58 6.77 -5.26
C THR A 36 -17.11 6.42 -5.04
N ALA A 37 -16.86 5.23 -4.51
CA ALA A 37 -15.53 4.68 -4.28
C ALA A 37 -15.16 3.64 -5.34
N THR A 38 -13.97 3.78 -5.93
CA THR A 38 -13.39 2.84 -6.89
C THR A 38 -12.12 2.24 -6.29
N PRO A 39 -12.12 0.97 -5.88
CA PRO A 39 -10.94 0.30 -5.35
C PRO A 39 -9.88 0.01 -6.42
N TRP A 40 -8.62 0.10 -6.03
CA TRP A 40 -7.45 -0.31 -6.80
C TRP A 40 -6.65 -1.32 -5.98
N LEU A 41 -6.70 -2.59 -6.38
CA LEU A 41 -6.08 -3.69 -5.65
C LEU A 41 -4.63 -3.93 -6.10
N ASN A 42 -3.84 -2.86 -6.10
CA ASN A 42 -2.40 -2.92 -6.37
C ASN A 42 -1.63 -2.57 -5.10
N GLY A 43 -0.75 -3.46 -4.67
CA GLY A 43 0.12 -3.19 -3.52
C GLY A 43 1.19 -2.15 -3.86
N LEU A 44 1.75 -1.49 -2.84
CA LEU A 44 2.82 -0.52 -3.03
C LEU A 44 4.07 -1.14 -3.69
N GLY A 45 4.29 -2.45 -3.56
CA GLY A 45 5.40 -3.17 -4.21
C GLY A 45 5.35 -3.13 -5.74
N GLU A 46 4.16 -2.91 -6.32
CA GLU A 46 3.99 -2.78 -7.77
C GLU A 46 4.43 -1.39 -8.28
N ASN A 47 4.53 -0.38 -7.41
CA ASN A 47 4.99 0.96 -7.75
C ASN A 47 6.53 1.02 -7.86
N PRO A 48 7.11 1.33 -9.04
CA PRO A 48 8.56 1.42 -9.22
C PRO A 48 9.25 2.44 -8.31
N ALA A 49 8.60 3.55 -7.98
CA ALA A 49 9.15 4.57 -7.10
C ALA A 49 9.27 4.05 -5.65
N VAL A 50 8.27 3.30 -5.17
CA VAL A 50 8.33 2.68 -3.83
C VAL A 50 9.41 1.60 -3.79
N ARG A 51 9.54 0.78 -4.84
CA ARG A 51 10.65 -0.18 -4.93
C ARG A 51 12.02 0.51 -4.89
N ALA A 52 12.16 1.65 -5.58
CA ALA A 52 13.39 2.43 -5.55
C ALA A 52 13.71 2.94 -4.12
N MET A 53 12.71 3.31 -3.33
CA MET A 53 12.91 3.69 -1.92
C MET A 53 13.44 2.52 -1.09
N PHE A 54 12.90 1.30 -1.24
CA PHE A 54 13.44 0.12 -0.56
C PHE A 54 14.89 -0.18 -0.95
N VAL A 55 15.23 -0.06 -2.24
CA VAL A 55 16.61 -0.19 -2.72
C VAL A 55 17.51 0.88 -2.11
N ALA A 56 17.07 2.13 -2.06
CA ALA A 56 17.84 3.23 -1.47
C ALA A 56 18.09 3.00 0.03
N HIS A 57 17.09 2.57 0.80
CA HIS A 57 17.27 2.23 2.22
C HIS A 57 18.26 1.08 2.42
N LEU A 58 18.23 0.06 1.56
CA LEU A 58 19.22 -1.03 1.59
C LEU A 58 20.64 -0.52 1.32
N GLN A 59 20.80 0.32 0.30
CA GLN A 59 22.11 0.92 -0.02
C GLN A 59 22.64 1.76 1.15
N GLN A 60 21.79 2.56 1.79
CA GLN A 60 22.17 3.33 2.97
C GLN A 60 22.63 2.44 4.13
N ALA A 61 21.90 1.37 4.42
CA ALA A 61 22.27 0.43 5.48
C ALA A 61 23.61 -0.28 5.20
N LEU A 62 23.87 -0.65 3.94
CA LEU A 62 25.16 -1.24 3.54
C LEU A 62 26.31 -0.25 3.68
N SER A 63 26.13 1.01 3.28
CA SER A 63 27.16 2.04 3.45
C SER A 63 27.51 2.27 4.92
N LEU A 64 26.51 2.36 5.80
CA LEU A 64 26.73 2.52 7.24
C LEU A 64 27.49 1.33 7.84
N ALA A 65 27.11 0.11 7.48
CA ALA A 65 27.80 -1.10 7.96
C ALA A 65 29.26 -1.18 7.48
N MET A 66 29.57 -0.65 6.30
CA MET A 66 30.94 -0.58 5.79
C MET A 66 31.78 0.48 6.52
N GLU A 67 31.19 1.63 6.86
CA GLU A 67 31.86 2.67 7.66
C GLU A 67 32.16 2.18 9.08
N GLU A 68 31.26 1.43 9.70
CA GLU A 68 31.49 0.83 11.04
C GLU A 68 32.59 -0.24 11.04
N ALA A 69 32.82 -0.90 9.90
CA ALA A 69 33.80 -1.99 9.77
C ALA A 69 35.22 -1.50 9.40
N ALA A 70 35.39 -0.22 9.06
CA ALA A 70 36.64 0.40 8.62
C ALA A 70 37.39 1.10 9.76
#